data_AF-D8IC16-F1
#
_entry.id   AF-D8IC16-F1
#
_cell.length_a   1.000
_cell.length_b   1.000
_cell.length_c   1.000
_cell.angle_alpha   90.00
_cell.angle_beta   90.00
_cell.angle_gamma   90.00
#
_symmetry.space_group_name_H-M   'P 1'
#
loop_
_entity.id
_entity.type
_entity.pdbx_description
1 polymer ?
#
loop_
_entity_poly.entity_id
_entity_poly.type
_entity_poly.pdbx_seq_one_letter_code
_entity_poly.pdbx_strand_id
1 'polypeptide(L)'
;MLKIIDKIKKEHVFEGLESKDKDSLFKALSEKIASVSSLSTDSIFDALKKREDEYTTNIGNGVAVPHGRIQGYGKTDIFVGFLKNEINYDSDSDEKSPVKLVFAILSDLENPQDYLLNLSQIFFLVNQKEILDKIIATKNFEELETVLESFKKLDEKFEAEKQIKFLIELERAEIQIKAYELYSSTHSQQKSDLVLEEYKKYKDTILSKIDVAVLENYKRIKENKGEALAKIENYKCSACNVAIPKMTVNEVRRQNQIIMCFHCGRILFTTD
;
A
#
# COMPACT_ATOMS: atom_id res chain seq x y z
N MET A 1 -1.92 -0.73 -1.96
CA MET A 1 -2.48 -1.91 -1.26
C MET A 1 -1.55 -2.35 -0.15
N LEU A 2 -2.02 -2.18 1.08
CA LEU A 2 -1.35 -2.56 2.33
C LEU A 2 -1.37 -4.08 2.57
N LYS A 3 -0.56 -4.81 1.81
CA LYS A 3 -0.37 -6.27 1.95
C LYS A 3 0.22 -6.70 3.30
N ILE A 4 0.84 -5.78 4.03
CA ILE A 4 1.39 -6.01 5.35
C ILE A 4 0.33 -6.49 6.35
N ILE A 5 -0.90 -5.99 6.21
CA ILE A 5 -2.00 -6.32 7.11
C ILE A 5 -2.28 -7.84 7.04
N ASP A 6 -2.16 -8.43 5.86
CA ASP A 6 -2.35 -9.88 5.64
C ASP A 6 -1.27 -10.74 6.32
N LYS A 7 -0.16 -10.14 6.76
CA LYS A 7 0.93 -10.82 7.47
C LYS A 7 0.83 -10.71 9.00
N ILE A 8 -0.05 -9.86 9.53
CA ILE A 8 -0.26 -9.71 10.97
C ILE A 8 -1.27 -10.76 11.42
N LYS A 9 -0.76 -11.87 11.97
CA LYS A 9 -1.56 -13.00 12.46
C LYS A 9 -1.73 -12.94 13.97
N LYS A 10 -2.78 -13.56 14.49
CA LYS A 10 -3.07 -13.60 15.93
C LYS A 10 -1.90 -14.10 16.76
N GLU A 11 -1.26 -15.18 16.33
CA GLU A 11 -0.08 -15.76 16.98
C GLU A 11 1.16 -14.86 16.97
N HIS A 12 1.19 -13.83 16.13
CA HIS A 12 2.30 -12.87 16.03
C HIS A 12 2.02 -11.57 16.79
N VAL A 13 0.90 -11.46 17.49
CA VAL A 13 0.56 -10.29 18.32
C VAL A 13 0.79 -10.61 19.78
N PHE A 14 1.68 -9.83 20.41
CA PHE A 14 2.09 -10.00 21.79
C PHE A 14 1.56 -8.83 22.62
N GLU A 15 0.61 -9.14 23.50
CA GLU A 15 -0.03 -8.16 24.38
C GLU A 15 0.74 -8.05 25.71
N GLY A 16 0.83 -6.82 26.23
CA GLY A 16 1.37 -6.57 27.57
C GLY A 16 2.83 -6.99 27.76
N LEU A 17 3.67 -6.82 26.74
CA LEU A 17 5.10 -7.12 26.82
C LEU A 17 5.74 -6.32 27.96
N GLU A 18 6.34 -7.02 28.92
CA GLU A 18 7.04 -6.41 30.04
C GLU A 18 8.50 -6.15 29.67
N SER A 19 8.88 -4.87 29.61
CA SER A 19 10.24 -4.42 29.38
C SER A 19 10.50 -3.15 30.17
N LYS A 20 11.76 -2.92 30.55
CA LYS A 20 12.20 -1.72 31.28
C LYS A 20 13.09 -0.83 30.42
N ASP A 21 13.71 -1.41 29.40
CA ASP A 21 14.69 -0.80 28.52
C ASP A 21 14.73 -1.58 27.20
N LYS A 22 15.58 -1.11 26.28
CA LYS A 22 15.74 -1.66 24.94
C LYS A 22 16.22 -3.12 24.93
N ASP A 23 17.22 -3.45 25.75
CA ASP A 23 17.79 -4.80 25.78
C ASP A 23 16.80 -5.82 26.37
N SER A 24 16.05 -5.46 27.42
CA SER A 24 14.98 -6.30 27.97
C SER A 24 13.81 -6.47 27.00
N LEU A 25 13.47 -5.44 26.22
CA LEU A 25 12.51 -5.57 25.11
C LEU A 25 12.97 -6.58 24.06
N PHE A 26 14.24 -6.52 23.63
CA PHE A 26 14.74 -7.44 22.61
C PHE A 26 14.77 -8.89 23.10
N LYS A 27 15.11 -9.10 24.37
CA LYS A 27 15.00 -10.43 25.00
C LYS A 27 13.56 -10.93 25.00
N ALA A 28 12.62 -10.12 25.49
CA ALA A 28 11.21 -10.48 25.53
C ALA A 28 10.62 -10.76 24.14
N LEU A 29 10.96 -9.95 23.13
CA LEU A 29 10.57 -10.20 21.75
C LEU A 29 11.15 -11.51 21.23
N SER A 30 12.44 -11.76 21.46
CA SER A 30 13.11 -12.97 20.99
C SER A 30 12.50 -14.24 21.57
N GLU A 31 12.19 -14.24 22.87
CA GLU A 31 11.52 -15.36 23.54
C GLU A 31 10.11 -15.61 22.99
N LYS A 32 9.32 -14.54 22.80
CA LYS A 32 7.96 -14.64 22.25
C LYS A 32 7.96 -15.12 20.81
N ILE A 33 8.83 -14.56 19.97
CA ILE A 33 8.95 -14.95 18.57
C ILE A 33 9.43 -16.40 18.44
N ALA A 34 10.41 -16.83 19.24
CA ALA A 34 10.87 -18.23 19.25
C ALA A 34 9.73 -19.21 19.59
N SER A 35 8.80 -18.82 20.46
CA SER A 35 7.66 -19.68 20.84
C SER A 35 6.63 -19.92 19.71
N VAL A 36 6.65 -19.10 18.65
CA VAL A 36 5.70 -19.15 17.52
C VAL A 36 6.38 -19.32 16.17
N SER A 37 7.70 -19.56 16.16
CA SER A 37 8.49 -19.75 14.95
C SER A 37 9.45 -20.93 15.08
N SER A 38 10.13 -21.27 14.00
CA SER A 38 11.17 -22.31 13.98
C SER A 38 12.56 -21.78 14.38
N LEU A 39 12.65 -20.52 14.80
CA LEU A 39 13.91 -19.82 15.08
C LEU A 39 14.30 -19.96 16.56
N SER A 40 15.60 -19.95 16.82
CA SER A 40 16.10 -19.93 18.20
C SER A 40 16.06 -18.51 18.79
N THR A 41 15.82 -18.40 20.10
CA THR A 41 15.85 -17.12 20.82
C THR A 41 17.14 -16.34 20.55
N ASP A 42 18.30 -17.00 20.62
CA ASP A 42 19.61 -16.38 20.41
C ASP A 42 19.74 -15.81 18.99
N SER A 43 19.35 -16.59 17.97
CA SER A 43 19.39 -16.13 16.57
C SER A 43 18.50 -14.91 16.31
N ILE A 44 17.36 -14.80 16.99
CA ILE A 44 16.46 -13.66 16.87
C ILE A 44 17.07 -12.44 17.58
N PHE A 45 17.53 -12.64 18.81
CA PHE A 45 18.13 -11.57 19.61
C PHE A 45 19.32 -10.95 18.89
N ASP A 46 20.24 -11.78 18.41
CA ASP A 46 21.44 -11.33 17.69
C ASP A 46 21.07 -10.59 16.41
N ALA A 47 20.07 -11.06 15.65
CA ALA A 47 19.64 -10.40 14.42
C ALA A 47 19.03 -9.02 14.67
N LEU A 48 18.17 -8.89 15.70
CA LEU A 48 17.56 -7.61 16.07
C LEU A 48 18.60 -6.64 16.65
N LYS A 49 19.44 -7.13 17.57
CA LYS A 49 20.48 -6.35 18.23
C LYS A 49 21.51 -5.81 17.24
N LYS A 50 22.00 -6.68 16.35
CA LYS A 50 22.95 -6.28 15.30
C LYS A 50 22.43 -5.11 14.47
N ARG A 51 21.15 -5.13 14.10
CA ARG A 51 20.57 -4.05 13.30
C ARG A 51 20.37 -2.76 14.10
N GLU A 52 19.92 -2.88 15.34
CA GLU A 52 19.74 -1.74 16.24
C GLU A 52 21.07 -1.03 16.57
N ASP A 53 22.17 -1.77 16.62
CA ASP A 53 23.51 -1.21 16.87
C ASP A 53 24.07 -0.43 15.65
N GLU A 54 23.52 -0.62 14.44
CA GLU A 54 23.86 0.20 13.27
C GLU A 54 23.21 1.59 13.38
N TYR A 55 21.91 1.62 13.62
CA TYR A 55 21.09 2.81 13.83
C TYR A 55 19.84 2.41 14.60
N THR A 56 19.34 3.30 15.46
CA THR A 56 18.08 3.07 16.20
C THR A 56 16.94 2.69 15.26
N THR A 57 16.11 1.74 15.69
CA THR A 57 14.89 1.37 14.97
C THR A 57 13.65 2.11 15.46
N ASN A 58 13.84 3.12 16.32
CA ASN A 58 12.80 4.06 16.69
C ASN A 58 12.44 4.94 15.49
N ILE A 59 11.17 4.96 15.12
CA ILE A 59 10.68 5.71 13.96
C ILE A 59 9.75 6.86 14.35
N GLY A 60 9.69 7.16 15.65
CA GLY A 60 8.81 8.18 16.22
C GLY A 60 7.38 7.68 16.45
N ASN A 61 6.50 8.61 16.86
CA ASN A 61 5.08 8.37 17.14
C ASN A 61 4.80 7.25 18.17
N GLY A 62 5.73 6.98 19.10
CA GLY A 62 5.57 5.91 20.07
C GLY A 62 5.87 4.51 19.53
N VAL A 63 6.51 4.41 18.36
CA VAL A 63 6.74 3.15 17.64
C VAL A 63 8.22 2.90 17.38
N ALA A 64 8.66 1.66 17.61
CA ALA A 64 9.92 1.15 17.07
C ALA A 64 9.67 -0.02 16.11
N VAL A 65 10.62 -0.26 15.19
CA VAL A 65 10.54 -1.34 14.20
C VAL A 65 11.79 -2.22 14.29
N PRO A 66 12.00 -2.98 15.38
CA PRO A 66 13.16 -3.87 15.49
C PRO A 66 13.16 -4.87 14.34
N HIS A 67 14.22 -4.97 13.56
CA HIS A 67 14.21 -5.84 12.38
C HIS A 67 15.54 -6.55 12.17
N GLY A 68 15.48 -7.76 11.63
CA GLY A 68 16.64 -8.61 11.47
C GLY A 68 16.49 -9.56 10.29
N ARG A 69 17.63 -9.98 9.73
CA ARG A 69 17.67 -10.98 8.66
C ARG A 69 18.38 -12.23 9.15
N ILE A 70 17.75 -13.39 8.98
CA ILE A 70 18.25 -14.67 9.48
C ILE A 70 18.35 -15.65 8.31
N GLN A 71 19.53 -16.23 8.11
CA GLN A 71 19.78 -17.17 7.04
C GLN A 71 18.97 -18.46 7.23
N GLY A 72 18.30 -18.93 6.17
CA GLY A 72 17.54 -20.18 6.21
C GLY A 72 16.18 -20.06 6.89
N TYR A 73 15.70 -18.83 7.14
CA TYR A 73 14.35 -18.59 7.63
C TYR A 73 13.28 -18.87 6.55
N GLY A 74 13.62 -18.67 5.28
CA GLY A 74 12.80 -18.98 4.11
C GLY A 74 11.59 -18.07 3.86
N LYS A 75 11.32 -17.09 4.73
CA LYS A 75 10.16 -16.19 4.64
C LYS A 75 10.42 -14.84 5.31
N THR A 76 9.40 -13.97 5.28
CA THR A 76 9.35 -12.72 6.07
C THR A 76 8.09 -12.73 6.92
N ASP A 77 8.25 -12.62 8.25
CA ASP A 77 7.14 -12.48 9.19
C ASP A 77 7.24 -11.17 9.95
N ILE A 78 6.07 -10.72 10.41
CA ILE A 78 5.89 -9.46 11.12
C ILE A 78 5.20 -9.78 12.44
N PHE A 79 5.76 -9.24 13.51
CA PHE A 79 5.27 -9.41 14.88
C PHE A 79 4.91 -8.06 15.46
N VAL A 80 3.81 -7.98 16.18
CA VAL A 80 3.31 -6.74 16.78
C VAL A 80 3.37 -6.89 18.29
N GLY A 81 4.12 -6.02 18.96
CA GLY A 81 4.27 -6.02 20.41
C GLY A 81 3.66 -4.79 21.04
N PHE A 82 2.67 -4.97 21.93
CA PHE A 82 2.15 -3.90 22.77
C PHE A 82 2.84 -3.95 24.12
N LEU A 83 3.60 -2.91 24.44
CA LEU A 83 4.33 -2.87 25.70
C LEU A 83 3.37 -2.55 26.85
N LYS A 84 3.56 -3.21 28.00
CA LYS A 84 2.77 -2.96 29.21
C LYS A 84 2.95 -1.52 29.68
N ASN A 85 4.19 -1.04 29.72
CA ASN A 85 4.56 0.34 30.01
C ASN A 85 5.44 0.88 28.87
N GLU A 86 5.39 2.19 28.64
CA GLU A 86 6.32 2.81 27.69
C GLU A 86 7.76 2.63 28.18
N ILE A 87 8.68 2.44 27.23
CA ILE A 87 10.13 2.44 27.52
C ILE A 87 10.80 3.62 26.83
N ASN A 88 11.82 4.16 27.48
CA ASN A 88 12.69 5.14 26.84
C ASN A 88 13.57 4.44 25.80
N TYR A 89 13.34 4.77 24.54
CA TYR A 89 14.04 4.21 23.40
C TYR A 89 14.97 5.28 22.80
N ASP A 90 16.14 4.88 22.33
CA ASP A 90 17.07 5.81 21.69
C ASP A 90 16.45 6.36 20.39
N SER A 91 16.73 7.60 20.02
CA SER A 91 16.21 8.19 18.77
C SER A 91 17.34 8.75 17.91
N ASP A 92 17.04 9.19 16.69
CA ASP A 92 18.01 9.83 15.81
C ASP A 92 18.47 11.21 16.33
N SER A 93 17.76 11.77 17.32
CA SER A 93 18.27 12.89 18.13
C SER A 93 18.94 12.35 19.40
N ASP A 94 19.76 13.19 20.04
CA ASP A 94 20.31 12.86 21.36
C ASP A 94 19.24 12.71 22.46
N GLU A 95 17.95 12.92 22.14
CA GLU A 95 16.82 12.74 23.05
C GLU A 95 16.20 11.35 22.91
N LYS A 96 15.96 10.69 24.04
CA LYS A 96 15.18 9.44 24.05
C LYS A 96 13.70 9.75 23.90
N SER A 97 12.98 8.91 23.14
CA SER A 97 11.53 9.04 23.00
C SER A 97 10.81 7.78 23.50
N PRO A 98 9.61 7.94 24.10
CA PRO A 98 8.87 6.81 24.64
C PRO A 98 8.34 5.92 23.51
N VAL A 99 8.46 4.61 23.67
CA VAL A 99 7.90 3.60 22.76
C VAL A 99 6.88 2.74 23.49
N LYS A 100 5.69 2.57 22.88
CA LYS A 100 4.57 1.78 23.39
C LYS A 100 4.23 0.58 22.50
N LEU A 101 4.54 0.69 21.21
CA LEU A 101 4.21 -0.29 20.18
C LEU A 101 5.47 -0.66 19.40
N VAL A 102 5.64 -1.94 19.07
CA VAL A 102 6.74 -2.40 18.22
C VAL A 102 6.24 -3.24 17.07
N PHE A 103 6.80 -3.03 15.89
CA PHE A 103 6.62 -3.90 14.73
C PHE A 103 7.92 -4.62 14.44
N ALA A 104 8.10 -5.84 14.93
CA ALA A 104 9.31 -6.60 14.67
C ALA A 104 9.24 -7.29 13.30
N ILE A 105 10.29 -7.18 12.48
CA ILE A 105 10.37 -7.84 11.16
C ILE A 105 11.53 -8.84 11.18
N LEU A 106 11.24 -10.12 10.90
CA LEU A 106 12.27 -11.11 10.62
C LEU A 106 12.14 -11.59 9.20
N SER A 107 13.22 -11.53 8.42
CA SER A 107 13.24 -11.97 7.04
C SER A 107 14.39 -12.91 6.73
N ASP A 108 14.27 -13.68 5.65
CA ASP A 108 15.41 -14.39 5.08
C ASP A 108 16.40 -13.43 4.39
N LEU A 109 17.63 -13.91 4.17
CA LEU A 109 18.66 -13.23 3.38
C LEU A 109 18.39 -13.27 1.86
N GLU A 110 17.58 -14.21 1.37
CA GLU A 110 17.33 -14.44 -0.06
C GLU A 110 16.22 -13.55 -0.64
N ASN A 111 15.39 -12.90 0.19
CA ASN A 111 14.26 -12.08 -0.29
C ASN A 111 14.30 -10.61 0.22
N PRO A 112 15.27 -9.80 -0.25
CA PRO A 112 15.40 -8.41 0.19
C PRO A 112 14.22 -7.51 -0.25
N GLN A 113 13.54 -7.83 -1.35
CA GLN A 113 12.43 -7.01 -1.87
C GLN A 113 11.20 -7.10 -0.97
N ASP A 114 10.83 -8.31 -0.52
CA ASP A 114 9.71 -8.49 0.40
C ASP A 114 9.99 -7.79 1.73
N TYR A 115 11.22 -7.91 2.25
CA TYR A 115 11.64 -7.16 3.44
C TYR A 115 11.44 -5.64 3.29
N LEU A 116 11.96 -5.02 2.22
CA LEU A 116 11.83 -3.59 1.98
C LEU A 116 10.37 -3.15 1.78
N LEU A 117 9.57 -3.97 1.10
CA LEU A 117 8.14 -3.70 0.91
C LEU A 117 7.41 -3.66 2.26
N ASN A 118 7.61 -4.65 3.13
CA ASN A 118 6.97 -4.70 4.44
C ASN A 118 7.41 -3.53 5.33
N LEU A 119 8.71 -3.23 5.34
CA LEU A 119 9.23 -2.08 6.08
C LEU A 119 8.58 -0.78 5.61
N SER A 120 8.51 -0.55 4.29
CA SER A 120 7.88 0.66 3.74
C SER A 120 6.40 0.81 4.11
N GLN A 121 5.67 -0.31 4.20
CA GLN A 121 4.26 -0.30 4.59
C GLN A 121 4.07 -0.03 6.09
N ILE A 122 4.99 -0.48 6.96
CA ILE A 122 5.00 -0.09 8.38
C ILE A 122 5.19 1.42 8.51
N PHE A 123 6.19 1.97 7.82
CA PHE A 123 6.42 3.42 7.82
C PHE A 123 5.20 4.19 7.35
N PHE A 124 4.53 3.73 6.28
CA PHE A 124 3.29 4.35 5.82
C PHE A 124 2.19 4.32 6.88
N LEU A 125 1.96 3.16 7.52
CA LEU A 125 0.95 2.98 8.57
C LEU A 125 1.25 3.87 9.79
N VAL A 126 2.49 3.92 10.24
CA VAL A 126 2.90 4.72 11.41
C VAL A 126 2.80 6.22 11.17
N ASN A 127 2.84 6.66 9.91
CA ASN A 127 2.58 8.05 9.54
C ASN A 127 1.09 8.39 9.40
N GLN A 128 0.18 7.42 9.51
CA GLN A 128 -1.26 7.68 9.59
C GLN A 128 -1.69 7.89 11.04
N LYS A 129 -1.49 9.10 11.57
CA LYS A 129 -1.71 9.40 13.00
C LYS A 129 -3.05 8.88 13.55
N GLU A 130 -4.16 9.15 12.86
CA GLU A 130 -5.49 8.72 13.30
C GLU A 130 -5.65 7.20 13.36
N ILE A 131 -5.00 6.47 12.46
CA ILE A 131 -5.03 5.01 12.42
C ILE A 131 -4.10 4.45 13.50
N LEU A 132 -2.90 5.02 13.65
CA LEU A 132 -1.95 4.62 14.68
C LEU A 132 -2.50 4.82 16.09
N ASP A 133 -3.14 5.97 16.36
CA ASP A 133 -3.79 6.24 17.65
C ASP A 133 -4.86 5.16 17.95
N LYS A 134 -5.63 4.73 16.94
CA LYS A 134 -6.62 3.65 17.08
C LYS A 134 -5.93 2.31 17.35
N ILE A 135 -4.85 1.99 16.65
CA ILE A 135 -4.07 0.75 16.86
C ILE A 135 -3.53 0.70 18.29
N ILE A 136 -2.89 1.77 18.77
CA ILE A 136 -2.32 1.84 20.13
C ILE A 136 -3.40 1.66 21.21
N ALA A 137 -4.64 2.10 20.94
CA ALA A 137 -5.76 1.99 21.87
C ALA A 137 -6.41 0.59 21.92
N THR A 138 -6.04 -0.33 21.01
CA THR A 138 -6.60 -1.69 20.97
C THR A 138 -6.16 -2.50 22.19
N LYS A 139 -7.07 -3.35 22.69
CA LYS A 139 -6.83 -4.17 23.89
C LYS A 139 -6.59 -5.64 23.62
N ASN A 140 -6.90 -6.09 22.41
CA ASN A 140 -6.79 -7.47 21.99
C ASN A 140 -6.62 -7.54 20.46
N PHE A 141 -6.25 -8.73 19.98
CA PHE A 141 -6.12 -9.00 18.55
C PHE A 141 -7.38 -8.67 17.75
N GLU A 142 -8.59 -8.98 18.25
CA GLU A 142 -9.84 -8.78 17.51
C GLU A 142 -10.13 -7.28 17.25
N GLU A 143 -9.83 -6.42 18.23
CA GLU A 143 -9.90 -4.97 18.07
C GLU A 143 -8.85 -4.46 17.07
N LEU A 144 -7.62 -4.98 17.15
CA LEU A 144 -6.54 -4.64 16.21
C LEU A 144 -6.90 -5.03 14.77
N GLU A 145 -7.34 -6.26 14.58
CA GLU A 145 -7.77 -6.80 13.28
C GLU A 145 -8.88 -5.92 12.68
N THR A 146 -9.86 -5.52 13.49
CA THR A 146 -10.94 -4.61 13.05
C THR A 146 -10.41 -3.26 12.54
N VAL A 147 -9.44 -2.66 13.25
CA VAL A 147 -8.83 -1.38 12.85
C VAL A 147 -8.02 -1.55 11.56
N LEU A 148 -7.20 -2.59 11.48
CA LEU A 148 -6.37 -2.88 10.31
C LEU A 148 -7.23 -3.18 9.08
N GLU A 149 -8.24 -4.03 9.18
CA GLU A 149 -9.15 -4.35 8.08
C GLU A 149 -9.93 -3.12 7.57
N SER A 150 -10.35 -2.25 8.50
CA SER A 150 -10.99 -0.99 8.13
C SER A 150 -10.04 -0.08 7.35
N PHE A 151 -8.77 -0.01 7.78
CA PHE A 151 -7.74 0.77 7.09
C PHE A 151 -7.37 0.18 5.72
N LYS A 152 -7.25 -1.15 5.63
CA LYS A 152 -6.99 -1.86 4.38
C LYS A 152 -8.05 -1.53 3.32
N LYS A 153 -9.33 -1.60 3.68
CA LYS A 153 -10.45 -1.25 2.79
C LYS A 153 -10.40 0.21 2.32
N LEU A 154 -9.95 1.12 3.19
CA LEU A 154 -9.78 2.52 2.83
C LEU A 154 -8.62 2.72 1.83
N ASP A 155 -7.49 2.04 2.03
CA ASP A 155 -6.36 2.04 1.10
C ASP A 155 -6.73 1.44 -0.26
N GLU A 156 -7.44 0.31 -0.27
CA GLU A 156 -7.92 -0.34 -1.50
C GLU A 156 -8.85 0.59 -2.31
N LYS A 157 -9.77 1.27 -1.63
CA LYS A 157 -10.62 2.28 -2.25
C LYS A 157 -9.79 3.42 -2.86
N PHE A 158 -8.85 3.97 -2.11
CA PHE A 158 -8.02 5.08 -2.58
C PHE A 158 -7.18 4.69 -3.80
N GLU A 159 -6.61 3.48 -3.80
CA GLU A 159 -5.87 2.96 -4.94
C GLU A 159 -6.79 2.75 -6.16
N ALA A 160 -7.97 2.17 -6.00
CA ALA A 160 -8.92 1.98 -7.11
C ALA A 160 -9.34 3.32 -7.76
N GLU A 161 -9.62 4.34 -6.94
CA GLU A 161 -9.89 5.71 -7.40
C GLU A 161 -8.74 6.28 -8.23
N LYS A 162 -7.51 6.15 -7.71
CA LYS A 162 -6.29 6.61 -8.38
C LYS A 162 -6.08 5.91 -9.74
N GLN A 163 -6.34 4.61 -9.81
CA GLN A 163 -6.26 3.84 -11.06
C GLN A 163 -7.24 4.37 -12.12
N ILE A 164 -8.50 4.60 -11.76
CA ILE A 164 -9.52 5.16 -12.67
C ILE A 164 -9.08 6.55 -13.18
N LYS A 165 -8.57 7.40 -12.29
CA LYS A 165 -8.06 8.73 -12.66
C LYS A 165 -6.93 8.65 -13.69
N PHE A 166 -5.97 7.75 -13.50
CA PHE A 166 -4.89 7.55 -14.48
C PHE A 166 -5.40 7.02 -15.82
N LEU A 167 -6.40 6.14 -15.84
CA LEU A 167 -7.02 5.70 -17.10
C LEU A 167 -7.70 6.85 -17.85
N ILE A 168 -8.38 7.76 -17.13
CA ILE A 168 -8.99 8.95 -17.74
C ILE A 168 -7.91 9.88 -18.30
N GLU A 169 -6.83 10.10 -17.56
CA GLU A 169 -5.68 10.89 -18.02
C GLU A 169 -5.01 10.27 -19.26
N LEU A 170 -4.90 8.94 -19.29
CA LEU A 170 -4.39 8.19 -20.43
C LEU A 170 -5.26 8.40 -21.69
N GLU A 171 -6.59 8.27 -21.58
CA GLU A 171 -7.48 8.51 -22.72
C GLU A 171 -7.37 9.94 -23.24
N ARG A 172 -7.27 10.93 -22.35
CA ARG A 172 -7.07 12.34 -22.73
C ARG A 172 -5.74 12.55 -23.46
N ALA A 173 -4.66 11.98 -22.94
CA ALA A 173 -3.34 12.09 -23.57
C ALA A 173 -3.34 11.46 -24.98
N GLU A 174 -3.99 10.32 -25.16
CA GLU A 174 -4.09 9.65 -26.47
C GLU A 174 -4.92 10.44 -27.49
N ILE A 175 -6.01 11.08 -27.04
CA ILE A 175 -6.80 11.99 -27.90
C ILE A 175 -5.94 13.18 -28.34
N GLN A 176 -5.17 13.78 -27.43
CA GLN A 176 -4.28 14.90 -27.75
C GLN A 176 -3.19 14.48 -28.75
N ILE A 177 -2.53 13.35 -28.51
CA ILE A 177 -1.53 12.78 -29.43
C ILE A 177 -2.13 12.64 -30.84
N LYS A 178 -3.31 12.00 -30.96
CA LYS A 178 -3.98 11.81 -32.25
C LYS A 178 -4.36 13.14 -32.92
N ALA A 179 -4.79 14.13 -32.15
CA ALA A 179 -5.09 15.45 -32.67
C ALA A 179 -3.85 16.16 -33.23
N TYR A 180 -2.72 16.09 -32.52
CA TYR A 180 -1.45 16.66 -32.97
C TYR A 180 -0.86 15.93 -34.17
N GLU A 181 -0.97 14.60 -34.24
CA GLU A 181 -0.57 13.80 -35.41
C GLU A 181 -1.37 14.18 -36.66
N LEU A 182 -2.69 14.39 -36.51
CA LEU A 182 -3.53 14.86 -37.62
C LEU A 182 -3.16 16.29 -38.04
N TYR A 183 -2.89 17.17 -37.08
CA TYR A 183 -2.47 18.54 -37.36
C TYR A 183 -1.10 18.60 -38.08
N SER A 184 -0.11 17.83 -37.65
CA SER A 184 1.23 17.81 -38.27
C SER A 184 1.24 17.21 -39.68
N SER A 185 0.24 16.38 -40.01
CA SER A 185 0.04 15.89 -41.38
C SER A 185 -0.46 16.96 -42.36
N THR A 186 -0.91 18.13 -41.87
CA THR A 186 -1.53 19.19 -42.69
C THR A 186 -0.81 20.54 -42.65
N HIS A 187 0.14 20.77 -41.73
CA HIS A 187 0.81 22.08 -41.50
C HIS A 187 2.32 21.94 -41.22
N SER A 188 3.10 23.03 -41.31
CA SER A 188 4.56 23.02 -41.10
C SER A 188 4.96 22.68 -39.64
N GLN A 189 5.96 21.81 -39.49
CA GLN A 189 5.99 20.74 -38.48
C GLN A 189 6.70 21.05 -37.15
N GLN A 190 7.50 22.13 -37.07
CA GLN A 190 8.52 22.21 -36.00
C GLN A 190 7.97 22.40 -34.56
N LYS A 191 6.87 23.14 -34.38
CA LYS A 191 6.26 23.35 -33.05
C LYS A 191 5.33 22.22 -32.64
N SER A 192 4.67 21.57 -33.61
CA SER A 192 3.78 20.42 -33.34
C SER A 192 4.56 19.19 -32.87
N ASP A 193 5.77 19.00 -33.38
CA ASP A 193 6.59 17.82 -33.07
C ASP A 193 7.07 17.84 -31.61
N LEU A 194 7.50 19.00 -31.10
CA LEU A 194 7.91 19.17 -29.70
C LEU A 194 6.75 18.89 -28.73
N VAL A 195 5.55 19.40 -29.04
CA VAL A 195 4.36 19.16 -28.21
C VAL A 195 3.94 17.69 -28.26
N LEU A 196 4.03 17.06 -29.43
CA LEU A 196 3.75 15.63 -29.59
C LEU A 196 4.70 14.77 -28.74
N GLU A 197 6.00 15.10 -28.71
CA GLU A 197 6.97 14.43 -27.86
C GLU A 197 6.66 14.60 -26.36
N GLU A 198 6.21 15.78 -25.95
CA GLU A 198 5.81 16.04 -24.56
C GLU A 198 4.63 15.17 -24.14
N TYR A 199 3.58 15.08 -24.96
CA TYR A 199 2.44 14.21 -24.69
C TYR A 199 2.80 12.72 -24.69
N LYS A 200 3.74 12.28 -25.54
CA LYS A 200 4.25 10.90 -25.52
C LYS A 200 4.95 10.57 -24.21
N LYS A 201 5.85 11.45 -23.74
CA LYS A 201 6.51 11.31 -22.43
C LYS A 201 5.51 11.32 -21.27
N TYR A 202 4.50 12.20 -21.34
CA TYR A 202 3.44 12.25 -20.34
C TYR A 202 2.62 10.95 -20.31
N LYS A 203 2.27 10.39 -21.47
CA LYS A 203 1.62 9.09 -21.59
C LYS A 203 2.45 7.97 -20.95
N ASP A 204 3.74 7.90 -21.23
CA ASP A 204 4.63 6.88 -20.64
C ASP A 204 4.68 7.00 -19.10
N THR A 205 4.70 8.24 -18.61
CA THR A 205 4.62 8.53 -17.16
C THR A 205 3.30 8.05 -16.56
N ILE A 206 2.17 8.27 -17.22
CA ILE A 206 0.87 7.77 -16.75
C ILE A 206 0.85 6.23 -16.73
N LEU A 207 1.30 5.60 -17.82
CA LEU A 207 1.34 4.14 -17.95
C LEU A 207 2.12 3.47 -16.81
N SER A 208 3.21 4.09 -16.37
CA SER A 208 4.02 3.59 -15.24
C SER A 208 3.29 3.59 -13.89
N LYS A 209 2.20 4.36 -13.77
CA LYS A 209 1.43 4.52 -12.53
C LYS A 209 0.17 3.65 -12.50
N ILE A 210 -0.18 3.01 -13.61
CA ILE A 210 -1.35 2.14 -13.71
C ILE A 210 -0.93 0.71 -13.35
N ASP A 211 -1.70 0.05 -12.50
CA ASP A 211 -1.51 -1.36 -12.17
C ASP A 211 -1.58 -2.23 -13.44
N VAL A 212 -0.70 -3.22 -13.53
CA VAL A 212 -0.54 -4.04 -14.73
C VAL A 212 -1.84 -4.76 -15.11
N ALA A 213 -2.55 -5.34 -14.15
CA ALA A 213 -3.80 -6.06 -14.42
C ALA A 213 -4.93 -5.10 -14.84
N VAL A 214 -4.93 -3.89 -14.30
CA VAL A 214 -5.87 -2.83 -14.72
C VAL A 214 -5.57 -2.38 -16.15
N LEU A 215 -4.29 -2.14 -16.46
CA LEU A 215 -3.85 -1.70 -17.78
C LEU A 215 -4.12 -2.76 -18.86
N GLU A 216 -3.86 -4.04 -18.58
CA GLU A 216 -4.16 -5.15 -19.48
C GLU A 216 -5.66 -5.24 -19.78
N ASN A 217 -6.50 -5.13 -18.76
CA ASN A 217 -7.95 -5.09 -18.94
C ASN A 217 -8.40 -3.90 -19.78
N TYR A 218 -7.86 -2.71 -19.50
CA TYR A 218 -8.12 -1.51 -20.27
C TYR A 218 -7.76 -1.71 -21.76
N LYS A 219 -6.53 -2.17 -22.05
CA LYS A 219 -6.04 -2.42 -23.42
C LYS A 219 -6.94 -3.41 -24.15
N ARG A 220 -7.27 -4.53 -23.50
CA ARG A 220 -8.15 -5.55 -24.06
C ARG A 220 -9.53 -5.00 -24.44
N ILE A 221 -10.14 -4.15 -23.61
CA ILE A 221 -11.43 -3.54 -23.93
C ILE A 221 -11.27 -2.56 -25.10
N LYS A 222 -10.21 -1.74 -25.07
CA LYS A 222 -9.94 -0.72 -26.08
C LYS A 222 -9.73 -1.30 -27.47
N GLU A 223 -8.93 -2.34 -27.59
CA GLU A 223 -8.67 -3.04 -28.86
C GLU A 223 -9.96 -3.60 -29.47
N ASN A 224 -10.84 -4.15 -28.63
CA ASN A 224 -12.08 -4.76 -29.08
C ASN A 224 -13.21 -3.74 -29.37
N LYS A 225 -13.19 -2.57 -28.72
CA LYS A 225 -14.37 -1.66 -28.67
C LYS A 225 -14.06 -0.20 -29.00
N GLY A 226 -12.81 0.14 -29.32
CA GLY A 226 -12.32 1.49 -29.64
C GLY A 226 -12.17 2.42 -28.43
N GLU A 227 -13.06 2.31 -27.45
CA GLU A 227 -13.06 3.08 -26.20
C GLU A 227 -13.23 2.12 -25.02
N ALA A 228 -12.43 2.28 -23.97
CA ALA A 228 -12.42 1.37 -22.83
C ALA A 228 -13.18 1.91 -21.62
N LEU A 229 -13.24 3.23 -21.46
CA LEU A 229 -14.01 3.87 -20.41
C LEU A 229 -15.43 4.19 -20.88
N ALA A 230 -16.36 4.26 -19.94
CA ALA A 230 -17.70 4.77 -20.18
C ALA A 230 -18.19 5.55 -18.97
N LYS A 231 -18.56 6.81 -19.18
CA LYS A 231 -19.14 7.64 -18.14
C LYS A 231 -20.55 7.15 -17.81
N ILE A 232 -20.92 7.19 -16.54
CA ILE A 232 -22.32 7.03 -16.14
C ILE A 232 -23.03 8.38 -16.29
N GLU A 233 -24.06 8.43 -17.13
CA GLU A 233 -24.89 9.62 -17.34
C GLU A 233 -26.36 9.24 -17.19
N ASN A 234 -27.08 9.95 -16.33
CA ASN A 234 -28.51 9.71 -16.07
C ASN A 234 -28.83 8.23 -15.77
N TYR A 235 -28.01 7.58 -14.94
CA TYR A 235 -28.10 6.14 -14.63
C TYR A 235 -27.98 5.24 -15.87
N LYS A 236 -27.24 5.66 -16.90
CA LYS A 236 -26.95 4.86 -18.10
C LYS A 236 -25.47 4.87 -18.41
N CYS A 237 -25.00 3.79 -19.02
CA CYS A 237 -23.65 3.74 -19.60
C CYS A 237 -23.61 4.60 -20.86
N SER A 238 -22.72 5.60 -20.93
CA SER A 238 -22.61 6.50 -22.10
C SER A 238 -22.31 5.77 -23.40
N ALA A 239 -21.67 4.60 -23.33
CA ALA A 239 -21.16 3.89 -24.51
C ALA A 239 -22.11 2.82 -25.09
N CYS A 240 -23.03 2.26 -24.29
CA CYS A 240 -24.00 1.27 -24.78
C CYS A 240 -25.45 1.55 -24.36
N ASN A 241 -25.67 2.65 -23.63
CA ASN A 241 -26.97 3.15 -23.21
C ASN A 241 -27.80 2.19 -22.31
N VAL A 242 -27.19 1.10 -21.82
CA VAL A 242 -27.85 0.23 -20.85
C VAL A 242 -28.09 0.97 -19.54
N ALA A 243 -29.22 0.71 -18.89
CA ALA A 243 -29.51 1.22 -17.56
C ALA A 243 -28.54 0.62 -16.54
N ILE A 244 -27.95 1.48 -15.71
CA ILE A 244 -27.06 1.12 -14.62
C ILE A 244 -27.85 1.21 -13.31
N PRO A 245 -27.98 0.10 -12.55
CA PRO A 245 -28.68 0.11 -11.27
C PRO A 245 -28.14 1.17 -10.32
N LYS A 246 -29.03 1.80 -9.54
CA LYS A 246 -28.64 2.84 -8.56
C LYS A 246 -27.55 2.36 -7.59
N MET A 247 -27.60 1.09 -7.20
CA MET A 247 -26.57 0.47 -6.35
C MET A 247 -25.20 0.51 -7.04
N THR A 248 -25.12 0.06 -8.29
CA THR A 248 -23.89 0.13 -9.10
C THR A 248 -23.39 1.56 -9.29
N VAL A 249 -24.28 2.53 -9.53
CA VAL A 249 -23.88 3.95 -9.60
C VAL A 249 -23.26 4.41 -8.28
N ASN A 250 -23.85 4.04 -7.14
CA ASN A 250 -23.30 4.36 -5.83
C ASN A 250 -21.96 3.66 -5.57
N GLU A 251 -21.78 2.43 -6.04
CA GLU A 251 -20.51 1.71 -5.94
C GLU A 251 -19.41 2.38 -6.78
N VAL A 252 -19.74 2.83 -8.00
CA VAL A 252 -18.81 3.58 -8.87
C VAL A 252 -18.44 4.92 -8.23
N ARG A 253 -19.42 5.66 -7.70
CA ARG A 253 -19.16 6.93 -6.99
C ARG A 253 -18.31 6.76 -5.73
N ARG A 254 -18.50 5.65 -5.03
CA ARG A 254 -17.68 5.32 -3.85
C ARG A 254 -16.25 4.96 -4.25
N GLN A 255 -16.00 4.58 -5.50
CA GLN A 255 -14.69 4.21 -6.05
C GLN A 255 -13.98 3.12 -5.22
N ASN A 256 -14.75 2.19 -4.64
CA ASN A 256 -14.19 1.13 -3.79
C ASN A 256 -13.47 0.04 -4.60
N GLN A 257 -13.73 -0.03 -5.90
CA GLN A 257 -13.14 -0.98 -6.84
C GLN A 257 -13.39 -0.51 -8.28
N ILE A 258 -12.68 -1.07 -9.24
CA ILE A 258 -12.94 -0.84 -10.66
C ILE A 258 -14.17 -1.65 -11.07
N ILE A 259 -15.21 -0.94 -11.53
CA ILE A 259 -16.49 -1.55 -11.89
C ILE A 259 -16.67 -1.47 -13.40
N MET A 260 -17.11 -2.57 -13.99
CA MET A 260 -17.39 -2.66 -15.42
C MET A 260 -18.90 -2.63 -15.70
N CYS A 261 -19.26 -2.11 -16.86
CA CYS A 261 -20.60 -2.25 -17.39
C CYS A 261 -20.93 -3.73 -17.61
N PHE A 262 -21.97 -4.24 -16.96
CA PHE A 262 -22.37 -5.65 -17.10
C PHE A 262 -22.78 -6.05 -18.52
N HIS A 263 -23.16 -5.08 -19.36
CA HIS A 263 -23.55 -5.32 -20.74
C HIS A 263 -22.36 -5.23 -21.70
N CYS A 264 -21.65 -4.09 -21.71
CA CYS A 264 -20.59 -3.85 -22.67
C CYS A 264 -19.17 -3.99 -22.11
N GLY A 265 -18.98 -4.36 -20.85
CA GLY A 265 -17.67 -4.61 -20.25
C GLY A 265 -16.72 -3.42 -20.15
N ARG A 266 -17.11 -2.21 -20.58
CA ARG A 266 -16.31 -0.98 -20.41
C ARG A 266 -16.21 -0.61 -18.93
N ILE A 267 -15.09 -0.01 -18.54
CA ILE A 267 -14.85 0.47 -17.18
C ILE A 267 -15.73 1.70 -16.95
N LEU A 268 -16.54 1.66 -15.89
CA LEU A 268 -17.46 2.74 -15.54
C LEU A 268 -16.76 3.78 -14.67
N PHE A 269 -17.02 5.06 -14.93
CA PHE A 269 -16.59 6.16 -14.08
C PHE A 269 -17.67 7.25 -13.96
N THR A 270 -17.53 8.10 -12.94
CA THR A 270 -18.30 9.33 -12.74
C THR A 270 -17.37 10.53 -12.73
N THR A 271 -17.89 11.73 -12.95
CA THR A 271 -17.12 13.00 -12.88
C THR A 271 -17.59 13.90 -11.75
N ASP A 272 -18.39 13.32 -10.84
CA ASP A 272 -19.08 13.98 -9.74
C ASP A 272 -18.12 14.33 -8.60
#